data_AF-A0A2K3J9J5-F1
#
_entry.id   AF-A0A2K3J9J5-F1
#
_cell.length_a   1.000
_cell.length_b   1.000
_cell.length_c   1.000
_cell.angle_alpha   90.00
_cell.angle_beta   90.00
_cell.angle_gamma   90.00
#
_symmetry.space_group_name_H-M   'P 1'
#
loop_
_entity.id
_entity.type
_entity.pdbx_description
1 polymer ?
#
loop_
_entity_poly.entity_id
_entity_poly.type
_entity_poly.pdbx_seq_one_letter_code
_entity_poly.pdbx_strand_id
1 'polypeptide(L)' 'MAEVNTVLIIIGSLVALVGAIAFFVPALTRIINAPGGPKLKAIVLIIIGLILIVVGISVQLK' A
#
# COMPACT_ATOMS: atom_id res chain seq x y z
N MET A 1 -16.63 4.71 13.84
CA MET A 1 -16.00 3.45 13.34
C MET A 1 -16.02 3.37 11.82
N ALA A 2 -17.14 3.68 11.15
CA ALA A 2 -17.20 3.70 9.67
C ALA A 2 -16.14 4.60 9.02
N GLU A 3 -15.92 5.81 9.55
CA GLU A 3 -14.94 6.77 9.00
C GLU A 3 -13.51 6.23 9.02
N VAL A 4 -13.10 5.56 10.11
CA VAL A 4 -11.76 4.98 10.25
C VAL A 4 -11.53 3.87 9.22
N ASN A 5 -12.56 3.06 8.95
CA ASN A 5 -12.49 1.98 7.97
C ASN A 5 -12.37 2.53 6.55
N THR A 6 -13.14 3.57 6.22
CA THR A 6 -13.04 4.25 4.93
C THR A 6 -11.66 4.87 4.73
N VAL A 7 -11.09 5.50 5.78
CA VAL A 7 -9.73 6.04 5.74
C VAL A 7 -8.69 4.95 5.49
N LEU A 8 -8.80 3.78 6.14
CA LEU A 8 -7.91 2.64 5.92
C LEU A 8 -7.95 2.13 4.48
N ILE A 9 -9.14 2.05 3.88
CA ILE A 9 -9.31 1.62 2.48
C ILE A 9 -8.70 2.64 1.52
N ILE A 10 -8.92 3.94 1.75
CA ILE A 10 -8.37 5.01 0.91
C ILE A 10 -6.84 5.03 1.00
N ILE A 11 -6.29 5.04 2.22
CA ILE A 11 -4.84 5.05 2.43
C ILE A 11 -4.22 3.78 1.85
N GLY A 12 -4.82 2.60 2.10
CA GLY A 12 -4.34 1.34 1.53
C GLY A 12 -4.33 1.35 0.01
N SER A 13 -5.35 1.92 -0.62
CA SER A 13 -5.45 2.07 -2.08
C SER A 13 -4.39 3.02 -2.64
N LEU A 14 -4.14 4.16 -1.98
CA LEU A 14 -3.08 5.09 -2.36
C LEU A 14 -1.68 4.44 -2.22
N VAL A 15 -1.44 3.74 -1.13
CA VAL A 15 -0.17 3.02 -0.88
C VAL A 15 0.06 1.94 -1.95
N ALA A 16 -0.96 1.14 -2.27
CA ALA A 16 -0.88 0.12 -3.31
C ALA A 16 -0.61 0.74 -4.70
N LEU A 17 -1.27 1.86 -5.02
CA LEU A 17 -1.06 2.59 -6.26
C LEU A 17 0.36 3.14 -6.37
N VAL A 18 0.88 3.76 -5.32
CA VAL A 18 2.27 4.25 -5.28
C VAL A 18 3.26 3.09 -5.45
N GLY A 19 2.99 1.95 -4.82
CA GLY A 19 3.78 0.73 -5.02
C GLY A 19 3.76 0.23 -6.46
N ALA A 20 2.59 0.24 -7.11
CA ALA A 20 2.45 -0.15 -8.51
C ALA A 20 3.22 0.79 -9.44
N ILE A 21 3.13 2.11 -9.25
CA ILE A 21 3.88 3.09 -10.05
C ILE A 21 5.39 2.93 -9.82
N ALA A 22 5.82 2.73 -8.57
CA ALA A 22 7.23 2.54 -8.23
C ALA A 22 7.81 1.24 -8.82
N PHE A 23 6.99 0.24 -9.11
CA PHE A 23 7.42 -0.98 -9.79
C PHE A 23 7.86 -0.71 -11.24
N PHE A 24 7.15 0.16 -11.96
CA PHE A 24 7.47 0.55 -13.34
C PHE A 24 8.49 1.70 -13.41
N VAL A 25 8.58 2.53 -12.37
CA VAL A 25 9.48 3.68 -12.29
C VAL A 25 10.45 3.50 -11.11
N PRO A 26 11.60 2.81 -11.30
CA PRO A 26 12.54 2.51 -10.22
C PRO A 26 13.07 3.74 -9.48
N ALA A 27 13.10 4.91 -10.13
CA ALA A 27 13.51 6.17 -9.49
C ALA A 27 12.63 6.53 -8.29
N LEU A 28 11.34 6.20 -8.33
CA LEU A 28 10.41 6.45 -7.23
C LEU A 28 10.67 5.54 -6.02
N THR A 29 11.27 4.36 -6.22
CA THR A 29 11.58 3.43 -5.11
C THR A 29 12.60 4.00 -4.12
N ARG A 30 13.29 5.10 -4.46
CA ARG A 30 14.20 5.83 -3.57
C ARG A 30 13.48 6.44 -2.37
N ILE A 31 12.20 6.78 -2.50
CA ILE A 31 11.39 7.31 -1.39
C ILE A 31 10.94 6.19 -0.45
N ILE A 32 11.07 4.92 -0.87
CA ILE A 32 10.66 3.75 -0.11
C ILE A 32 11.85 3.26 0.73
N ASN A 33 11.77 3.46 2.03
CA ASN A 33 12.78 2.97 2.98
C ASN A 33 12.52 1.50 3.36
N ALA A 34 12.79 0.60 2.42
CA ALA A 34 12.74 -0.85 2.63
C ALA A 34 14.05 -1.52 2.19
N PRO A 35 14.44 -2.67 2.79
CA PRO A 35 15.60 -3.44 2.33
C PRO A 35 15.36 -4.07 0.95
N GLY A 36 16.44 -4.37 0.22
CA GLY A 36 16.39 -5.05 -1.07
C GLY A 36 16.43 -4.12 -2.30
N GLY A 37 16.29 -4.72 -3.48
CA GLY A 37 16.33 -4.01 -4.77
C GLY A 37 15.05 -3.22 -5.09
N PRO A 38 15.09 -2.28 -6.05
CA PRO A 38 13.97 -1.39 -6.38
C PRO A 38 12.62 -2.10 -6.56
N LYS A 39 12.61 -3.19 -7.34
CA LYS A 39 11.39 -3.98 -7.59
C LYS A 39 10.84 -4.62 -6.33
N LEU A 40 11.72 -5.11 -5.45
CA LEU A 40 11.33 -5.77 -4.21
C LEU A 40 10.72 -4.75 -3.22
N LYS A 41 11.30 -3.55 -3.13
CA LYS A 41 10.73 -2.43 -2.34
C LYS A 41 9.33 -2.04 -2.83
N ALA A 42 9.14 -1.97 -4.15
CA ALA A 42 7.84 -1.67 -4.75
C ALA A 42 6.80 -2.77 -4.43
N ILE A 43 7.18 -4.05 -4.57
CA ILE A 43 6.32 -5.19 -4.22
C ILE A 43 5.91 -5.15 -2.75
N VAL A 44 6.85 -4.89 -1.83
CA VAL A 44 6.56 -4.76 -0.40
C VAL A 44 5.52 -3.67 -0.15
N LEU A 45 5.65 -2.52 -0.81
CA LEU A 45 4.70 -1.42 -0.66
C LEU A 45 3.29 -1.80 -1.18
N ILE A 46 3.21 -2.52 -2.30
CA ILE A 46 1.93 -3.04 -2.83
C ILE A 46 1.27 -3.98 -1.81
N ILE A 47 2.03 -4.92 -1.24
CA ILE A 47 1.53 -5.89 -0.27
C ILE A 47 0.98 -5.17 0.97
N ILE A 48 1.71 -4.17 1.50
CA ILE A 48 1.25 -3.39 2.66
C ILE A 48 -0.06 -2.66 2.35
N GLY A 49 -0.18 -2.04 1.17
CA GLY A 49 -1.40 -1.37 0.73
C GLY A 49 -2.60 -2.33 0.67
N LEU A 50 -2.40 -3.53 0.10
CA LEU A 50 -3.42 -4.57 0.05
C LEU A 50 -3.85 -5.05 1.43
N ILE A 51 -2.90 -5.23 2.36
CA ILE A 51 -3.21 -5.61 3.75
C ILE A 51 -4.10 -4.56 4.42
N LEU A 52 -3.79 -3.27 4.24
CA LEU A 52 -4.61 -2.18 4.80
C LEU A 52 -6.04 -2.18 4.26
N ILE A 53 -6.22 -2.44 2.96
CA ILE A 53 -7.54 -2.55 2.35
C ILE A 53 -8.31 -3.74 2.96
N VAL A 54 -7.68 -4.91 3.05
CA VAL A 54 -8.30 -6.13 3.61
C VAL A 54 -8.70 -5.90 5.07
N VAL A 55 -7.85 -5.26 5.87
CA VAL A 55 -8.16 -4.92 7.26
C VAL A 55 -9.32 -3.93 7.33
N GLY A 56 -9.30 -2.87 6.52
CA GLY A 56 -10.38 -1.87 6.47
C GLY A 56 -11.74 -2.49 6.13
N ILE A 57 -11.78 -3.38 5.13
CA ILE A 57 -13.00 -4.11 4.75
C ILE A 57 -13.43 -5.06 5.87
N SER A 58 -12.51 -5.83 6.46
CA SER A 58 -12.83 -6.80 7.51
C SER A 58 -13.40 -6.15 8.77
N VAL A 59 -12.93 -4.94 9.11
CA VAL A 59 -13.43 -4.16 10.24
C VAL A 59 -14.76 -3.47 9.91
N GLN A 60 -15.07 -3.23 8.63
CA GLN A 60 -16.37 -2.67 8.20
C GLN A 60 -17.49 -3.72 8.16
N LEU A 61 -17.14 -4.99 7.91
CA LEU A 61 -18.11 -6.09 7.84
C LEU A 61 -18.56 -6.63 9.21
N LYS A 62 -17.93 -6.20 10.31
CA LYS A 62 -18.32 -6.50 11.68
C LYS A 62 -19.14 -5.37 12.29
#